data_AF-A0A3M7G4B6-F1
#
_entry.id   AF-A0A3M7G4B6-F1
#
_cell.length_a   1.000
_cell.length_b   1.000
_cell.length_c   1.000
_cell.angle_alpha   90.00
_cell.angle_beta   90.00
_cell.angle_gamma   90.00
#
_symmetry.space_group_name_H-M   'P 1'
#
loop_
_entity.id
_entity.type
_entity.pdbx_description
1 polymer ?
#
loop_
_entity_poly.entity_id
_entity_poly.type
_entity_poly.pdbx_seq_one_letter_code
_entity_poly.pdbx_strand_id
1 'polypeptide(L)'
;MATLTETDFTRVSTDAAEHFVDAYYSALDGARNSIASFYVPTSTLANGRGLPNIAYNGEHIPDAAAFQDRWEKQMPYTHFDAQSVNVHVLNPSMAGSSKNKRDAERNMSLVVQVSGSVRLVERKEGPLRGFSDSLVLVPNREETGGKGTGKQDSGKRWLIQSQTFRFVLPLSALIYRLTTRSCRNADAKSLRFEEKRDPLQSFRAASHRPAFIRGVGTLWF
;
A
#
# COMPACT_ATOMS: atom_id res chain seq x y z
N MET A 1 17.51 -28.60 24.13
CA MET A 1 16.85 -27.74 23.11
C MET A 1 17.85 -27.50 22.00
N ALA A 2 17.46 -27.57 20.74
CA ALA A 2 18.39 -27.23 19.66
C ALA A 2 18.57 -25.70 19.61
N THR A 3 19.77 -25.22 19.92
CA THR A 3 20.15 -23.81 19.81
C THR A 3 20.78 -23.58 18.44
N LEU A 4 20.22 -22.65 17.67
CA LEU A 4 20.82 -22.21 16.42
C LEU A 4 21.94 -21.22 16.69
N THR A 5 22.98 -21.27 15.88
CA THR A 5 24.04 -20.26 15.89
C THR A 5 23.61 -19.02 15.10
N GLU A 6 24.28 -17.89 15.32
CA GLU A 6 24.03 -16.67 14.53
C GLU A 6 24.20 -16.91 13.03
N THR A 7 25.23 -17.67 12.63
CA THR A 7 25.45 -18.05 11.24
C THR A 7 24.31 -18.89 10.67
N ASP A 8 23.70 -19.78 11.46
CA ASP A 8 22.52 -20.54 11.03
C ASP A 8 21.33 -19.61 10.78
N PHE A 9 21.12 -18.60 11.64
CA PHE A 9 20.05 -17.60 11.47
C PHE A 9 20.26 -16.77 10.21
N THR A 10 21.48 -16.29 9.95
CA THR A 10 21.77 -15.51 8.74
C THR A 10 21.55 -16.37 7.50
N ARG A 11 22.11 -17.58 7.44
CA ARG A 11 21.96 -18.49 6.29
C ARG A 11 20.48 -18.79 6.01
N VAL A 12 19.73 -19.23 7.02
CA VAL A 12 18.33 -19.61 6.85
C VAL A 12 17.45 -18.41 6.48
N SER A 13 17.71 -17.23 7.04
CA SER A 13 16.92 -16.04 6.73
C SER A 13 17.19 -15.52 5.31
N THR A 14 18.44 -15.54 4.85
CA THR A 14 18.80 -15.21 3.45
C THR A 14 18.16 -16.20 2.47
N ASP A 15 18.35 -17.50 2.68
CA ASP A 15 17.78 -18.55 1.81
C ASP A 15 16.24 -18.42 1.75
N ALA A 16 15.59 -18.18 2.89
CA ALA A 16 14.14 -18.02 2.96
C ALA A 16 13.64 -16.77 2.24
N ALA A 17 14.34 -15.63 2.40
CA ALA A 17 13.95 -14.37 1.80
C ALA A 17 14.08 -14.41 0.26
N GLU A 18 15.18 -14.95 -0.27
CA GLU A 18 15.41 -15.08 -1.71
C GLU A 18 14.32 -15.94 -2.36
N HIS A 19 14.11 -17.16 -1.84
CA HIS A 19 13.07 -18.05 -2.35
C HIS A 19 11.66 -17.48 -2.24
N PHE A 20 11.37 -16.75 -1.15
CA PHE A 20 10.06 -16.12 -0.96
C PHE A 20 9.83 -15.00 -1.98
N VAL A 21 10.81 -14.10 -2.14
CA VAL A 21 10.75 -12.97 -3.08
C VAL A 21 10.58 -13.49 -4.51
N ASP A 22 11.39 -14.46 -4.93
CA ASP A 22 11.28 -15.05 -6.26
C ASP A 22 9.90 -15.64 -6.52
N ALA A 23 9.39 -16.44 -5.58
CA ALA A 23 8.07 -17.06 -5.71
C ALA A 23 6.94 -16.02 -5.73
N TYR A 24 7.01 -15.00 -4.85
CA TYR A 24 5.98 -13.98 -4.72
C TYR A 24 5.93 -13.05 -5.93
N TYR A 25 7.05 -12.48 -6.38
CA TYR A 25 7.06 -11.58 -7.54
C TYR A 25 6.83 -12.32 -8.86
N SER A 26 7.23 -13.60 -8.97
CA SER A 26 6.83 -14.45 -10.10
C SER A 26 5.31 -14.65 -10.14
N ALA A 27 4.67 -14.88 -8.99
CA ALA A 27 3.23 -15.00 -8.90
C ALA A 27 2.49 -13.69 -9.25
N LEU A 28 3.05 -12.53 -8.92
CA LEU A 28 2.48 -11.23 -9.30
C LEU A 28 2.45 -10.98 -10.81
N ASP A 29 3.43 -11.51 -11.55
CA ASP A 29 3.52 -11.40 -13.02
C ASP A 29 2.61 -12.43 -13.72
N GLY A 30 2.73 -13.72 -13.35
CA GLY A 30 2.09 -14.82 -14.09
C GLY A 30 0.92 -15.54 -13.41
N ALA A 31 0.91 -15.65 -12.09
CA ALA A 31 -0.04 -16.48 -11.34
C ALA A 31 -0.89 -15.65 -10.36
N ARG A 32 -1.56 -14.62 -10.90
CA ARG A 32 -2.33 -13.63 -10.12
C ARG A 32 -3.41 -14.24 -9.23
N ASN A 33 -3.95 -15.40 -9.62
CA ASN A 33 -4.95 -16.16 -8.88
C ASN A 33 -4.41 -16.90 -7.64
N SER A 34 -3.11 -16.90 -7.41
CA SER A 34 -2.46 -17.57 -6.29
C SER A 34 -1.95 -16.62 -5.21
N ILE A 35 -2.12 -15.32 -5.40
CA ILE A 35 -1.58 -14.26 -4.53
C ILE A 35 -2.09 -14.41 -3.09
N ALA A 36 -3.38 -14.73 -2.90
CA ALA A 36 -3.95 -14.86 -1.56
C ALA A 36 -3.26 -15.97 -0.73
N SER A 37 -2.69 -16.99 -1.37
CA SER A 37 -2.03 -18.11 -0.69
C SER A 37 -0.69 -17.76 -0.03
N PHE A 38 -0.12 -16.58 -0.34
CA PHE A 38 1.11 -16.10 0.28
C PHE A 38 0.88 -15.35 1.59
N TYR A 39 -0.37 -15.07 1.96
CA TYR A 39 -0.71 -14.35 3.18
C TYR A 39 -1.18 -15.28 4.28
N VAL A 40 -1.07 -14.80 5.52
CA VAL A 40 -1.67 -15.49 6.68
C VAL A 40 -3.19 -15.47 6.55
N PRO A 41 -3.90 -16.55 6.94
CA PRO A 41 -5.36 -16.58 6.96
C PRO A 41 -5.95 -15.41 7.76
N THR A 42 -7.10 -14.91 7.30
CA THR A 42 -7.77 -13.77 7.91
C THR A 42 -8.13 -14.08 9.36
N SER A 43 -7.57 -13.32 10.30
CA SER A 43 -7.81 -13.52 11.73
C SER A 43 -7.97 -12.19 12.43
N THR A 44 -9.03 -12.06 13.22
CA THR A 44 -9.26 -10.88 14.05
C THR A 44 -8.61 -11.08 15.40
N LEU A 45 -7.63 -10.24 15.73
CA LEU A 45 -7.03 -10.27 17.06
C LEU A 45 -7.98 -9.61 18.06
N ALA A 46 -7.84 -10.00 19.34
CA ALA A 46 -8.63 -9.46 20.45
C ALA A 46 -8.51 -7.93 20.61
N ASN A 47 -7.48 -7.31 20.02
CA ASN A 47 -7.28 -5.86 20.00
C ASN A 47 -8.05 -5.15 18.85
N GLY A 48 -8.92 -5.86 18.13
CA GLY A 48 -9.70 -5.31 17.02
C GLY A 48 -8.92 -5.11 15.72
N ARG A 49 -7.64 -5.50 15.66
CA ARG A 49 -6.84 -5.44 14.42
C ARG A 49 -6.94 -6.77 13.68
N GLY A 50 -7.28 -6.71 12.38
CA GLY A 50 -7.25 -7.86 11.48
C GLY A 50 -5.84 -8.15 10.98
N LEU A 51 -5.53 -9.43 10.82
CA LEU A 51 -4.43 -9.91 9.98
C LEU A 51 -5.03 -10.58 8.73
N PRO A 52 -4.36 -10.53 7.58
CA PRO A 52 -3.09 -9.84 7.31
C PRO A 52 -3.28 -8.32 7.18
N ASN A 53 -2.27 -7.54 7.59
CA ASN A 53 -2.30 -6.07 7.45
C ASN A 53 -1.61 -5.64 6.15
N ILE A 54 -2.39 -5.37 5.11
CA ILE A 54 -1.89 -4.98 3.79
C ILE A 54 -2.09 -3.48 3.60
N ALA A 55 -1.01 -2.74 3.33
CA ALA A 55 -1.05 -1.33 3.00
C ALA A 55 -0.39 -1.12 1.63
N TYR A 56 -1.19 -0.78 0.62
CA TYR A 56 -0.73 -0.61 -0.75
C TYR A 56 -0.85 0.86 -1.17
N ASN A 57 0.29 1.53 -1.40
CA ASN A 57 0.37 2.96 -1.69
C ASN A 57 -0.34 3.86 -0.64
N GLY A 58 -0.45 3.40 0.60
CA GLY A 58 -1.13 4.11 1.69
C GLY A 58 -2.62 3.77 1.84
N GLU A 59 -3.19 2.95 0.95
CA GLU A 59 -4.53 2.40 1.10
C GLU A 59 -4.47 1.07 1.88
N HIS A 60 -5.29 0.94 2.91
CA HIS A 60 -5.39 -0.29 3.68
C HIS A 60 -6.33 -1.28 3.00
N ILE A 61 -5.84 -2.48 2.74
CA ILE A 61 -6.61 -3.60 2.19
C ILE A 61 -6.81 -4.61 3.32
N PRO A 62 -8.06 -4.94 3.67
CA PRO A 62 -8.35 -5.68 4.90
C PRO A 62 -8.11 -7.19 4.79
N ASP A 63 -8.02 -7.73 3.57
CA ASP A 63 -7.96 -9.16 3.35
C ASP A 63 -7.11 -9.54 2.12
N ALA A 64 -6.54 -10.75 2.17
CA ALA A 64 -5.75 -11.31 1.08
C ALA A 64 -6.59 -11.61 -0.16
N ALA A 65 -7.84 -12.06 0.01
CA ALA A 65 -8.76 -12.29 -1.11
C ALA A 65 -9.12 -10.96 -1.81
N ALA A 66 -9.37 -9.91 -1.02
CA ALA A 66 -9.61 -8.57 -1.55
C ALA A 66 -8.38 -8.02 -2.31
N PHE A 67 -7.18 -8.31 -1.83
CA PHE A 67 -5.94 -7.95 -2.53
C PHE A 67 -5.80 -8.68 -3.88
N GLN A 68 -6.06 -9.99 -3.90
CA GLN A 68 -6.06 -10.79 -5.13
C GLN A 68 -7.10 -10.28 -6.14
N ASP A 69 -8.34 -10.06 -5.70
CA ASP A 69 -9.42 -9.51 -6.53
C ASP A 69 -9.04 -8.18 -7.17
N ARG A 70 -8.39 -7.30 -6.39
CA ARG A 70 -7.87 -6.02 -6.90
C ARG A 70 -6.80 -6.24 -7.97
N TRP A 71 -5.91 -7.20 -7.76
CA TRP A 71 -4.84 -7.51 -8.70
C TRP A 71 -5.34 -8.11 -10.02
N GLU A 72 -6.42 -8.89 -9.97
CA GLU A 72 -7.06 -9.47 -11.15
C GLU A 72 -7.92 -8.45 -11.90
N LYS A 73 -8.72 -7.65 -11.19
CA LYS A 73 -9.77 -6.82 -11.80
C LYS A 73 -9.31 -5.39 -12.12
N GLN A 74 -8.42 -4.82 -11.31
CA GLN A 74 -8.10 -3.38 -11.37
C GLN A 74 -6.67 -3.09 -11.81
N MET A 75 -5.73 -4.01 -11.57
CA MET A 75 -4.33 -3.77 -11.90
C MET A 75 -4.03 -4.11 -13.35
N PRO A 76 -3.45 -3.18 -14.14
CA PRO A 76 -2.98 -3.49 -15.49
C PRO A 76 -1.86 -4.53 -15.43
N TYR A 77 -1.37 -4.96 -16.61
CA TYR A 77 -0.16 -5.79 -16.65
C TYR A 77 0.99 -5.12 -15.88
N THR A 78 1.70 -5.90 -15.08
CA THR A 78 2.77 -5.43 -14.21
C THR A 78 3.91 -6.44 -14.25
N HIS A 79 5.13 -5.95 -14.44
CA HIS A 79 6.34 -6.76 -14.41
C HIS A 79 7.29 -6.18 -13.37
N PHE A 80 7.52 -6.94 -12.30
CA PHE A 80 8.38 -6.55 -11.20
C PHE A 80 9.79 -7.08 -11.42
N ASP A 81 10.76 -6.20 -11.22
CA ASP A 81 12.18 -6.50 -11.20
C ASP A 81 12.71 -6.15 -9.81
N ALA A 82 12.85 -7.18 -8.95
CA ALA A 82 13.39 -7.05 -7.61
C ALA A 82 14.91 -6.99 -7.70
N GLN A 83 15.49 -5.84 -7.33
CA GLN A 83 16.93 -5.58 -7.54
C GLN A 83 17.74 -5.72 -6.25
N SER A 84 17.12 -5.37 -5.12
CA SER A 84 17.74 -5.52 -3.81
C SER A 84 16.76 -6.12 -2.83
N VAL A 85 17.28 -7.07 -2.05
CA VAL A 85 16.56 -7.75 -0.97
C VAL A 85 17.44 -7.65 0.27
N ASN A 86 16.83 -7.23 1.38
CA ASN A 86 17.44 -7.25 2.70
C ASN A 86 16.51 -8.01 3.64
N VAL A 87 17.07 -8.87 4.49
CA VAL A 87 16.33 -9.63 5.49
C VAL A 87 16.94 -9.41 6.86
N HIS A 88 16.05 -9.25 7.85
CA HIS A 88 16.41 -9.20 9.26
C HIS A 88 15.53 -10.17 10.06
N VAL A 89 16.14 -10.92 10.98
CA VAL A 89 15.41 -11.82 11.87
C VAL A 89 14.73 -10.98 12.96
N LEU A 90 13.41 -10.92 12.95
CA LEU A 90 12.64 -10.13 13.94
C LEU A 90 12.50 -10.90 15.25
N ASN A 91 12.05 -12.15 15.17
CA ASN A 91 12.00 -13.04 16.30
C ASN A 91 12.68 -14.37 15.94
N PRO A 92 13.83 -14.68 16.56
CA PRO A 92 14.54 -15.94 16.36
C PRO A 92 13.76 -17.20 16.79
N SER A 93 12.74 -17.06 17.64
CA SER A 93 11.91 -18.19 18.12
C SER A 93 10.48 -17.75 18.44
N MET A 94 9.54 -18.09 17.56
CA MET A 94 8.13 -17.68 17.63
C MET A 94 7.22 -18.62 18.47
N ALA A 95 7.73 -19.77 18.94
CA ALA A 95 7.01 -20.70 19.82
C ALA A 95 7.97 -21.70 20.51
N GLY A 96 7.62 -22.16 21.72
CA GLY A 96 8.45 -22.94 22.64
C GLY A 96 9.30 -24.08 22.04
N SER A 97 10.47 -24.28 22.66
CA SER A 97 11.49 -25.32 22.44
C SER A 97 11.25 -26.25 21.25
N SER A 98 11.78 -25.88 20.08
CA SER A 98 11.86 -26.79 18.94
C SER A 98 12.58 -28.08 19.35
N LYS A 99 11.96 -29.22 19.06
CA LYS A 99 12.50 -30.55 19.42
C LYS A 99 13.80 -30.83 18.66
N ASN A 100 13.87 -30.37 17.41
CA ASN A 100 15.01 -30.56 16.50
C ASN A 100 15.51 -29.25 15.89
N LYS A 101 16.78 -29.23 15.43
CA LYS A 101 17.41 -28.06 14.78
C LYS A 101 16.63 -27.56 13.57
N ARG A 102 16.16 -28.47 12.72
CA ARG A 102 15.35 -28.15 11.52
C ARG A 102 14.04 -27.43 11.87
N ASP A 103 13.42 -27.77 12.99
CA ASP A 103 12.18 -27.14 13.45
C ASP A 103 12.47 -25.78 14.08
N ALA A 104 13.65 -25.60 14.68
CA ALA A 104 14.12 -24.29 15.15
C ALA A 104 14.32 -23.34 13.97
N GLU A 105 14.95 -23.81 12.88
CA GLU A 105 15.15 -23.03 11.64
C GLU A 105 13.82 -22.65 10.97
N ARG A 106 12.74 -23.40 11.23
CA ARG A 106 11.40 -23.14 10.70
C ARG A 106 10.63 -22.11 11.52
N ASN A 107 11.03 -21.83 12.74
CA ASN A 107 10.19 -21.14 13.71
C ASN A 107 10.68 -19.72 14.01
N MET A 108 11.05 -18.98 12.97
CA MET A 108 11.51 -17.59 13.07
C MET A 108 10.63 -16.66 12.23
N SER A 109 10.41 -15.44 12.72
CA SER A 109 9.79 -14.38 11.93
C SER A 109 10.85 -13.46 11.34
N LEU A 110 10.60 -13.02 10.10
CA LEU A 110 11.54 -12.26 9.31
C LEU A 110 10.90 -10.94 8.87
N VAL A 111 11.71 -9.90 8.79
CA VAL A 111 11.36 -8.66 8.09
C VAL A 111 12.18 -8.62 6.82
N VAL A 112 11.48 -8.58 5.68
CA VAL A 112 12.09 -8.53 4.36
C VAL A 112 11.79 -7.18 3.74
N GLN A 113 12.82 -6.48 3.31
CA GLN A 113 12.72 -5.23 2.58
C GLN A 113 13.19 -5.47 1.15
N VAL A 114 12.31 -5.17 0.20
CA VAL A 114 12.57 -5.33 -1.23
C VAL A 114 12.52 -3.95 -1.87
N SER A 115 13.50 -3.65 -2.70
CA SER A 115 13.46 -2.48 -3.57
C SER A 115 13.80 -2.88 -5.00
N GLY A 116 13.18 -2.17 -5.93
CA GLY A 116 13.36 -2.49 -7.34
C GLY A 116 12.54 -1.58 -8.22
N SER A 117 12.26 -2.07 -9.42
CA SER A 117 11.48 -1.35 -10.41
C SER A 117 10.33 -2.19 -10.93
N VAL A 118 9.23 -1.53 -11.26
CA VAL A 118 8.06 -2.14 -11.89
C VAL A 118 7.79 -1.47 -13.22
N ARG A 119 7.49 -2.28 -14.23
CA ARG A 119 6.94 -1.82 -15.50
C ARG A 119 5.44 -2.03 -15.48
N LEU A 120 4.69 -0.99 -15.78
CA LEU A 120 3.23 -1.02 -15.83
C LEU A 120 2.75 -1.05 -17.28
N VAL A 121 1.56 -1.60 -17.53
CA VAL A 121 0.88 -1.67 -18.85
C VAL A 121 1.55 -2.64 -19.83
N GLU A 122 2.86 -2.56 -20.03
CA GLU A 122 3.60 -3.38 -20.99
C GLU A 122 4.97 -3.82 -20.45
N ARG A 123 5.42 -5.01 -20.85
CA ARG A 123 6.66 -5.61 -20.37
C ARG A 123 7.93 -4.86 -20.84
N LYS A 124 7.92 -4.29 -22.04
CA LYS A 124 9.14 -3.70 -22.66
C LYS A 124 9.13 -2.17 -22.68
N GLU A 125 7.99 -1.55 -23.01
CA GLU A 125 7.88 -0.10 -23.22
C GLU A 125 7.06 0.61 -22.14
N GLY A 126 6.49 -0.15 -21.20
CA GLY A 126 5.69 0.39 -20.12
C GLY A 126 6.46 1.38 -19.23
N PRO A 127 5.78 2.40 -18.65
CA PRO A 127 6.41 3.35 -17.75
C PRO A 127 7.04 2.62 -16.56
N LEU A 128 8.35 2.83 -16.39
CA LEU A 128 9.14 2.28 -15.30
C LEU A 128 8.93 3.10 -14.03
N ARG A 129 8.64 2.45 -12.91
CA ARG A 129 8.53 3.10 -11.59
C ARG A 129 9.35 2.35 -10.57
N GLY A 130 10.08 3.09 -9.72
CA GLY A 130 10.69 2.49 -8.54
C GLY A 130 9.62 2.07 -7.54
N PHE A 131 9.86 0.99 -6.81
CA PHE A 131 9.03 0.60 -5.68
C PHE A 131 9.89 0.20 -4.49
N SER A 132 9.29 0.31 -3.31
CA SER A 132 9.81 -0.23 -2.06
C SER A 132 8.69 -1.01 -1.40
N ASP A 133 8.99 -2.24 -1.01
CA ASP A 133 8.09 -3.17 -0.35
C ASP A 133 8.70 -3.65 0.95
N SER A 134 7.92 -3.64 2.03
CA SER A 134 8.32 -4.09 3.35
C SER A 134 7.36 -5.16 3.82
N LEU A 135 7.88 -6.36 4.04
CA LEU A 135 7.12 -7.58 4.32
C LEU A 135 7.51 -8.11 5.70
N VAL A 136 6.52 -8.47 6.50
CA VAL A 136 6.71 -9.23 7.74
C VAL A 136 6.27 -10.66 7.48
N LEU A 137 7.23 -11.58 7.52
CA LEU A 137 7.03 -12.99 7.26
C LEU A 137 6.93 -13.77 8.57
N VAL A 138 5.94 -14.64 8.65
CA VAL A 138 5.65 -15.50 9.80
C VAL A 138 5.69 -16.95 9.32
N PRO A 139 6.24 -17.88 10.12
CA PRO A 139 6.32 -19.27 9.70
C PRO A 139 4.93 -19.89 9.59
N ASN A 140 4.74 -20.67 8.53
CA ASN A 140 3.49 -21.42 8.35
C ASN A 140 3.45 -22.60 9.33
N ARG A 141 2.60 -22.50 10.36
CA ARG A 141 2.47 -23.56 11.38
C ARG A 141 1.78 -24.81 10.84
N GLU A 142 0.92 -24.70 9.83
CA GLU A 142 0.26 -25.86 9.22
C GLU A 142 1.27 -26.76 8.51
N GLU A 143 2.27 -26.17 7.85
CA GLU A 143 3.38 -26.91 7.23
C GLU A 143 4.40 -27.42 8.28
N THR A 144 4.58 -26.68 9.37
CA THR A 144 5.58 -27.03 10.41
C THR A 144 5.10 -28.12 11.37
N GLY A 145 3.78 -28.30 11.56
CA GLY A 145 3.19 -29.28 12.47
C GLY A 145 2.53 -30.50 11.82
N GLY A 146 2.34 -30.49 10.49
CA GLY A 146 1.67 -31.56 9.77
C GLY A 146 2.61 -32.70 9.37
N LYS A 147 2.14 -33.95 9.50
CA LYS A 147 2.62 -35.12 8.72
C LYS A 147 2.35 -34.94 7.21
N GLY A 148 2.59 -33.76 6.66
CA GLY A 148 2.40 -33.43 5.26
C GLY A 148 3.62 -33.90 4.46
N THR A 149 3.37 -34.78 3.50
CA THR A 149 4.35 -35.28 2.52
C THR A 149 5.18 -34.12 1.94
N GLY A 150 6.49 -34.15 2.17
CA GLY A 150 7.43 -33.04 1.94
C GLY A 150 7.68 -32.70 0.47
N LYS A 151 6.67 -32.14 -0.20
CA LYS A 151 6.75 -31.77 -1.62
C LYS A 151 5.91 -30.56 -1.99
N GLN A 152 5.68 -29.63 -1.06
CA GLN A 152 5.07 -28.34 -1.38
C GLN A 152 6.10 -27.21 -1.28
N ASP A 153 6.01 -26.31 -2.26
CA ASP A 153 6.92 -25.23 -2.61
C ASP A 153 7.63 -24.57 -1.42
N SER A 154 8.96 -24.57 -1.46
CA SER A 154 9.84 -23.85 -0.54
C SER A 154 9.46 -22.37 -0.32
N GLY A 155 8.77 -21.76 -1.29
CA GLY A 155 8.30 -20.38 -1.22
C GLY A 155 7.09 -20.12 -0.29
N LYS A 156 6.33 -21.14 0.12
CA LYS A 156 5.12 -20.96 0.98
C LYS A 156 5.33 -21.34 2.45
N ARG A 157 6.57 -21.65 2.80
CA ARG A 157 6.98 -21.98 4.17
C ARG A 157 6.87 -20.80 5.14
N TRP A 158 6.94 -19.59 4.61
CA TRP A 158 6.62 -18.36 5.31
C TRP A 158 5.45 -17.66 4.63
N LEU A 159 4.59 -17.06 5.45
CA LEU A 159 3.41 -16.33 5.03
C LEU A 159 3.54 -14.85 5.43
N ILE A 160 2.98 -13.97 4.61
CA ILE A 160 2.96 -12.53 4.86
C ILE A 160 1.91 -12.24 5.94
N GLN A 161 2.36 -11.73 7.08
CA GLN A 161 1.50 -11.21 8.12
C GLN A 161 1.17 -9.73 7.89
N SER A 162 2.15 -8.94 7.45
CA SER A 162 1.97 -7.52 7.16
C SER A 162 2.80 -7.12 5.95
N GLN A 163 2.21 -6.27 5.10
CA GLN A 163 2.88 -5.73 3.92
C GLN A 163 2.66 -4.22 3.85
N THR A 164 3.72 -3.48 3.51
CA THR A 164 3.64 -2.06 3.16
C THR A 164 4.36 -1.84 1.85
N PHE A 165 3.57 -1.61 0.80
CA PHE A 165 4.08 -1.34 -0.54
C PHE A 165 3.93 0.14 -0.89
N ARG A 166 4.96 0.73 -1.51
CA ARG A 166 4.91 2.11 -2.00
C ARG A 166 5.72 2.29 -3.28
N PHE A 167 5.15 3.01 -4.25
CA PHE A 167 5.92 3.54 -5.37
C PHE A 167 6.87 4.65 -4.92
N VAL A 168 8.13 4.51 -5.30
CA VAL A 168 9.13 5.55 -5.14
C VAL A 168 8.95 6.55 -6.29
N LEU A 169 8.58 7.78 -5.95
CA LEU A 169 8.60 8.86 -6.92
C LEU A 169 10.03 9.38 -7.02
N PRO A 170 10.61 9.51 -8.22
CA PRO A 170 11.88 10.19 -8.36
C PRO A 170 11.75 11.61 -7.83
N LEU A 171 12.74 12.07 -7.06
CA LEU A 171 12.78 13.41 -6.45
C LEU A 171 12.51 14.53 -7.47
N SER A 172 12.90 14.33 -8.74
CA SER A 172 12.60 15.25 -9.84
C SER A 172 11.09 15.43 -10.08
N ALA A 173 10.28 14.37 -9.99
CA ALA A 173 8.83 14.43 -10.15
C ALA A 173 8.14 15.06 -8.92
N LEU A 174 8.74 14.93 -7.73
CA LEU A 174 8.24 15.57 -6.51
C LEU A 174 8.45 17.09 -6.57
N ILE A 175 9.64 17.54 -6.98
CA ILE A 175 9.94 18.96 -7.21
C ILE A 175 8.98 19.53 -8.26
N TYR A 176 8.78 18.84 -9.39
CA TYR A 176 7.85 19.31 -10.43
C TYR A 176 6.39 19.40 -9.95
N ARG A 177 5.91 18.44 -9.14
CA ARG A 177 4.54 18.49 -8.57
C ARG A 177 4.38 19.57 -7.50
N LEU A 178 5.41 19.85 -6.71
CA LEU A 178 5.39 20.91 -5.71
C LEU A 178 5.44 22.29 -6.38
N THR A 179 6.29 22.47 -7.40
CA THR A 179 6.36 23.71 -8.18
C THR A 179 5.07 23.98 -8.93
N THR A 180 4.49 22.98 -9.60
CA THR A 180 3.21 23.18 -10.35
C THR A 180 1.99 23.39 -9.45
N ARG A 181 1.98 22.87 -8.21
CA ARG A 181 0.96 23.22 -7.21
C ARG A 181 1.16 24.63 -6.65
N SER A 182 2.41 25.06 -6.48
CA SER A 182 2.73 26.44 -6.08
C SER A 182 2.28 27.46 -7.14
N CYS A 183 2.55 27.20 -8.42
CA CYS A 183 2.12 28.08 -9.52
C CYS A 183 0.58 28.13 -9.68
N ARG A 184 -0.12 27.00 -9.57
CA ARG A 184 -1.61 26.98 -9.63
C ARG A 184 -2.25 27.77 -8.48
N ASN A 185 -1.66 27.77 -7.30
CA ASN A 185 -2.16 28.55 -6.16
C ASN A 185 -1.78 30.04 -6.24
N ALA A 186 -0.71 30.39 -6.97
CA ALA A 186 -0.33 31.78 -7.23
C ALA A 186 -1.32 32.45 -8.21
N ASP A 187 -1.70 31.77 -9.30
CA ASP A 187 -2.69 32.29 -10.27
C ASP A 187 -4.09 32.46 -9.65
N ALA A 188 -4.50 31.55 -8.76
CA ALA A 188 -5.81 31.65 -8.10
C ALA A 188 -5.93 32.83 -7.13
N LYS A 189 -4.82 33.40 -6.64
CA LYS A 189 -4.82 34.60 -5.78
C LYS A 189 -4.76 35.91 -6.57
N SER A 190 -4.22 35.90 -7.80
CA SER A 190 -4.15 37.09 -8.65
C SER A 190 -5.52 37.53 -9.20
N LEU A 191 -6.48 36.61 -9.33
CA LEU A 191 -7.79 36.88 -9.94
C LEU A 191 -8.88 37.37 -8.95
N ARG A 192 -8.55 37.62 -7.67
CA ARG A 192 -9.51 38.09 -6.65
C ARG A 192 -9.23 39.49 -6.08
N PHE A 193 -8.28 40.24 -6.64
CA PHE A 193 -7.87 41.53 -6.07
C PHE A 193 -8.23 42.77 -6.91
N GLU A 194 -8.94 42.61 -8.03
CA GLU A 194 -9.24 43.70 -8.98
C GLU A 194 -10.73 44.06 -9.07
N GLU A 195 -11.51 43.96 -7.99
CA GLU A 195 -12.92 44.43 -8.01
C GLU A 195 -13.37 45.01 -6.67
N LYS A 196 -12.65 46.02 -6.17
CA LYS A 196 -13.18 46.99 -5.19
C LYS A 196 -12.56 48.37 -5.44
N ARG A 197 -13.09 49.09 -6.42
CA ARG A 197 -13.01 50.55 -6.44
C ARG A 197 -14.42 51.11 -6.46
N ASP A 198 -14.91 51.46 -5.28
CA ASP A 198 -16.06 52.35 -5.11
C ASP A 198 -15.62 53.79 -5.44
N PRO A 199 -16.37 54.54 -6.29
CA PRO A 199 -16.26 55.99 -6.33
C PRO A 199 -17.24 56.62 -5.35
N LEU A 200 -16.69 57.55 -4.57
CA LEU A 200 -17.37 58.43 -3.63
C LEU A 200 -18.59 59.17 -4.21
N GLN A 201 -19.54 59.36 -3.28
CA GLN A 201 -20.75 60.16 -3.34
C GLN A 201 -20.58 61.56 -3.91
N SER A 202 -21.63 62.07 -4.58
CA SER A 202 -21.91 63.50 -4.69
C SER A 202 -23.37 63.78 -5.09
N PHE A 203 -24.08 64.45 -4.17
CA PHE A 203 -25.25 65.32 -4.35
C PHE A 203 -26.65 64.73 -4.66
N ARG A 204 -27.46 64.69 -3.59
CA ARG A 204 -28.93 64.85 -3.62
C ARG A 204 -29.29 66.33 -3.74
N ALA A 205 -30.26 66.66 -4.59
CA ALA A 205 -31.09 67.85 -4.45
C ALA A 205 -32.49 67.63 -5.04
N ALA A 206 -33.50 67.92 -4.20
CA ALA A 206 -34.86 68.38 -4.51
C ALA A 206 -35.77 67.48 -5.40
N SER A 207 -37.10 67.46 -5.30
CA SER A 207 -38.14 67.86 -4.34
C SER A 207 -39.48 67.52 -5.02
N HIS A 208 -40.56 67.46 -4.22
CA HIS A 208 -41.98 67.52 -4.62
C HIS A 208 -42.76 66.21 -4.87
N ARG A 209 -43.67 65.99 -3.90
CA ARG A 209 -44.90 65.17 -3.84
C ARG A 209 -45.98 65.71 -4.80
N PRO A 210 -47.24 65.21 -4.78
CA PRO A 210 -47.81 63.85 -4.62
C PRO A 210 -48.99 63.57 -5.60
N ALA A 211 -49.50 62.33 -5.62
CA ALA A 211 -50.92 61.93 -5.78
C ALA A 211 -50.97 60.41 -6.07
N PHE A 212 -52.00 59.59 -5.85
CA PHE A 212 -53.21 59.56 -5.02
C PHE A 212 -53.90 58.21 -5.37
N ILE A 213 -54.24 57.39 -4.37
CA ILE A 213 -55.43 56.51 -4.27
C ILE A 213 -55.63 55.17 -5.05
N ARG A 214 -55.85 54.12 -4.21
CA ARG A 214 -56.79 52.95 -4.20
C ARG A 214 -56.68 51.71 -5.13
N GLY A 215 -56.93 50.55 -4.49
CA GLY A 215 -57.56 49.33 -5.02
C GLY A 215 -56.77 48.06 -4.66
N VAL A 216 -57.00 47.32 -3.56
CA VAL A 216 -58.07 46.35 -3.23
C VAL A 216 -58.10 45.11 -4.16
N GLY A 217 -58.02 43.90 -3.57
CA GLY A 217 -58.36 42.60 -4.19
C GLY A 217 -57.14 41.69 -4.42
N THR A 218 -56.75 40.70 -3.61
CA THR A 218 -57.43 39.50 -3.08
C THR A 218 -57.46 38.30 -4.06
N LEU A 219 -56.91 37.18 -3.55
CA LEU A 219 -57.18 35.75 -3.81
C LEU A 219 -56.68 35.03 -5.09
N TRP A 220 -55.79 34.06 -4.83
CA TRP A 220 -55.91 32.63 -5.12
C TRP A 220 -56.59 32.17 -6.41
N PHE A 221 -55.81 31.45 -7.22
CA PHE A 221 -56.14 30.10 -7.70
C PHE A 221 -54.88 29.24 -7.68
#